data_AF-A0A1X9X371-F1
#
_entry.id   AF-A0A1X9X371-F1
#
_cell.length_a   1.000
_cell.length_b   1.000
_cell.length_c   1.000
_cell.angle_alpha   90.00
_cell.angle_beta   90.00
_cell.angle_gamma   90.00
#
_symmetry.space_group_name_H-M   'P 1'
#
loop_
_entity.id
_entity.type
_entity.pdbx_description
1 polymer ?
#
loop_
_entity_poly.entity_id
_entity_poly.type
_entity_poly.pdbx_seq_one_letter_code
_entity_poly.pdbx_strand_id
1 'polypeptide(L)' 'LAGMAKWFSTVASERAASDAVQIHGANGYSDEYPVGRFYRNSKGAVIYEGTREN' A
#
# COMPACT_ATOMS: atom_id res chain seq x y z
N LEU A 1 19.64 -9.72 -1.42
CA LEU A 1 19.38 -8.47 -0.65
C LEU A 1 18.31 -7.59 -1.28
N ALA A 2 18.35 -7.33 -2.60
CA ALA A 2 17.34 -6.52 -3.30
C ALA A 2 15.89 -7.01 -3.11
N GLY A 3 15.64 -8.32 -3.23
CA GLY A 3 14.30 -8.92 -2.98
C GLY A 3 13.79 -8.73 -1.55
N MET A 4 14.64 -8.91 -0.53
CA MET A 4 14.25 -8.68 0.87
C MET A 4 13.96 -7.21 1.18
N ALA A 5 14.74 -6.28 0.63
CA ALA A 5 14.50 -4.86 0.80
C ALA A 5 13.18 -4.42 0.14
N LYS A 6 12.88 -4.93 -1.07
CA LYS A 6 11.61 -4.71 -1.76
C LYS A 6 10.43 -5.30 -1.00
N TRP A 7 10.58 -6.53 -0.50
CA TRP A 7 9.54 -7.16 0.31
C TRP A 7 9.24 -6.34 1.56
N PHE A 8 10.28 -5.95 2.30
CA PHE A 8 10.12 -5.17 3.53
C PHE A 8 9.44 -3.82 3.27
N SER A 9 9.88 -3.08 2.24
CA SER A 9 9.31 -1.76 1.93
C SER A 9 7.85 -1.85 1.47
N THR A 10 7.51 -2.84 0.64
CA THR A 10 6.14 -3.04 0.16
C THR A 10 5.19 -3.48 1.28
N VAL A 11 5.61 -4.36 2.20
CA VAL A 11 4.84 -4.73 3.39
C VAL A 11 4.57 -3.51 4.27
N ALA A 12 5.61 -2.72 4.56
CA ALA A 12 5.49 -1.53 5.39
C ALA A 12 4.57 -0.47 4.77
N SER A 13 4.71 -0.23 3.47
CA SER A 13 3.86 0.71 2.72
C SER A 13 2.39 0.29 2.71
N GLU A 14 2.12 -0.99 2.47
CA GLU A 14 0.75 -1.53 2.46
C GLU A 14 0.08 -1.38 3.82
N ARG A 15 0.80 -1.70 4.90
CA ARG A 15 0.29 -1.57 6.27
C ARG A 15 -0.02 -0.11 6.63
N ALA A 16 0.92 0.79 6.37
CA ALA A 16 0.75 2.21 6.66
C ALA A 16 -0.45 2.81 5.90
N ALA A 17 -0.62 2.45 4.63
CA ALA A 17 -1.76 2.92 3.83
C ALA A 17 -3.09 2.33 4.31
N SER A 18 -3.10 1.05 4.73
CA SER A 18 -4.29 0.41 5.30
C SER A 18 -4.70 1.07 6.62
N ASP A 19 -3.75 1.33 7.52
CA ASP A 19 -4.00 2.00 8.79
C ASP A 19 -4.56 3.41 8.56
N ALA A 20 -4.04 4.13 7.55
CA ALA A 20 -4.54 5.44 7.18
C ALA A 20 -6.00 5.39 6.69
N VAL A 21 -6.38 4.42 5.84
CA VAL A 21 -7.79 4.22 5.43
C VAL A 21 -8.66 3.95 6.66
N GLN A 22 -8.21 3.08 7.57
CA GLN A 22 -8.94 2.73 8.78
C GLN A 22 -9.18 3.93 9.70
N ILE A 23 -8.20 4.82 9.86
CA ILE A 23 -8.31 6.06 10.64
C ILE A 23 -9.37 7.00 10.04
N HIS A 24 -9.48 7.05 8.72
CA HIS A 24 -10.45 7.91 8.03
C HIS A 24 -11.86 7.30 7.97
N GLY A 25 -12.05 6.03 8.35
CA GLY A 25 -13.35 5.35 8.31
C GLY A 25 -13.96 5.36 6.91
N ALA A 26 -15.25 5.68 6.79
CA ALA A 26 -15.96 5.75 5.51
C ALA A 26 -15.33 6.76 4.54
N ASN A 27 -14.79 7.87 5.05
CA ASN A 27 -14.10 8.87 4.24
C ASN A 27 -12.83 8.30 3.58
N GLY A 28 -12.25 7.24 4.15
CA GLY A 28 -11.10 6.54 3.56
C GLY A 28 -11.41 5.86 2.22
N TYR A 29 -12.69 5.64 1.92
CA TYR A 29 -13.18 5.09 0.66
C TYR A 29 -13.72 6.16 -0.32
N SER A 30 -13.79 7.41 0.12
CA SER A 30 -14.19 8.53 -0.74
C SER A 30 -13.00 9.01 -1.56
N ASP A 31 -13.24 9.40 -2.82
CA ASP A 31 -12.21 10.04 -3.67
C ASP A 31 -11.93 11.50 -3.25
N GLU A 32 -12.72 12.08 -2.33
CA GLU A 32 -12.45 13.39 -1.71
C GLU A 32 -11.19 13.37 -0.83
N TYR A 33 -10.82 12.20 -0.30
CA TYR A 33 -9.62 12.01 0.51
C TYR A 33 -8.60 11.15 -0.24
N PRO A 34 -7.31 11.55 -0.29
CA PRO A 34 -6.32 10.85 -1.10
C PRO A 34 -5.93 9.47 -0.54
N VAL A 35 -6.36 9.12 0.67
CA VAL A 35 -5.92 7.92 1.38
C VAL A 35 -6.32 6.62 0.69
N GLY A 36 -7.52 6.55 0.11
CA GLY A 36 -7.94 5.39 -0.69
C GLY A 36 -7.08 5.21 -1.95
N ARG A 37 -6.65 6.31 -2.58
CA ARG A 37 -5.70 6.27 -3.70
C ARG A 37 -4.33 5.75 -3.25
N PHE A 38 -3.84 6.16 -2.08
CA PHE A 38 -2.55 5.68 -1.56
C PHE A 38 -2.58 4.18 -1.25
N TYR A 39 -3.69 3.67 -0.70
CA TYR A 39 -3.87 2.24 -0.51
C TYR A 39 -3.85 1.46 -1.84
N ARG A 40 -4.57 1.94 -2.87
CA ARG A 40 -4.54 1.31 -4.20
C ARG A 40 -3.13 1.34 -4.82
N ASN A 41 -2.40 2.43 -4.67
CA ASN A 41 -1.04 2.57 -5.18
C ASN A 41 -0.05 1.62 -4.49
N SER A 42 -0.16 1.44 -3.16
CA SER A 42 0.72 0.53 -2.43
C SER A 42 0.56 -0.93 -2.87
N LYS A 43 -0.66 -1.34 -3.24
CA LYS A 43 -0.92 -2.66 -3.85
C LYS A 43 -0.23 -2.83 -5.20
N GLY A 44 -0.14 -1.76 -5.99
CA GLY A 44 0.59 -1.78 -7.27
C GLY A 44 2.07 -2.09 -7.09
N ALA A 45 2.72 -1.50 -6.09
CA ALA A 45 4.15 -1.72 -5.81
C ALA A 45 4.51 -3.17 -5.43
N VAL A 46 3.53 -3.98 -5.01
CA VAL A 46 3.70 -5.41 -4.72
C VAL A 46 3.75 -6.25 -6.01
N ILE A 47 3.30 -5.70 -7.13
CA ILE A 47 3.09 -6.42 -8.41
C ILE A 47 4.08 -5.93 -9.47
N TYR A 48 4.22 -4.61 -9.60
CA TYR A 48 5.15 -4.00 -10.55
C TYR A 48 6.59 -4.30 -10.09
N GLU A 49 7.48 -4.65 -11.03
CA GLU A 49 8.86 -5.09 -10.76
C GLU A 49 9.01 -6.45 -10.04
N GLY A 50 8.05 -7.35 -10.23
CA GLY A 50 8.05 -8.72 -9.70
C GLY A 50 7.06 -8.88 -8.54
N THR A 51 6.41 -10.05 -8.46
CA THR A 51 5.43 -10.32 -7.39
C THR A 51 6.12 -10.45 -6.03
N ARG A 52 5.33 -10.43 -4.95
CA ARG A 52 5.80 -10.60 -3.57
C ARG A 52 6.57 -11.91 -3.30
N GLU A 53 6.42 -12.88 -4.19
CA GLU A 53 6.96 -14.23 -4.10
C GLU A 53 8.29 -14.40 -4.84
N ASN A 54 8.73 -13.37 -5.60
CA ASN A 54 10.00 -13.35 -6.34
C ASN A 54 11.10 -12.58 -5.60
#